data_AF-A0A938P026-F1
#
_entry.id   AF-A0A938P026-F1
#
_cell.length_a   1.000
_cell.length_b   1.000
_cell.length_c   1.000
_cell.angle_alpha   90.00
_cell.angle_beta   90.00
_cell.angle_gamma   90.00
#
_symmetry.space_group_name_H-M   'P 1'
#
loop_
_entity.id
_entity.type
_entity.pdbx_description
1 polymer ?
#
loop_
_entity_poly.entity_id
_entity_poly.type
_entity_poly.pdbx_seq_one_letter_code
_entity_poly.pdbx_strand_id
1 'polypeptide(L)'
;MIDRKKFKHTIQIRVRNYEVDWQGIVHNGNYLLYFEAARIEYLKHLGVKVDMKSIQGEGKVVLVRNEIDYESPAYFDELLEVSTRMSFIRDSSFAMEGIIEKNGGEILVARNVAYHVWLDPRTDRPKTIGDDFRKLVQAFESTDCEISWTSMNVW
;
A
#
# COMPACT_ATOMS: atom_id res chain seq x y z
N MET A 1 -18.54 4.33 -3.71
CA MET A 1 -18.16 3.41 -4.82
C MET A 1 -16.66 3.54 -5.05
N ILE A 2 -15.97 2.44 -5.34
CA ILE A 2 -14.52 2.42 -5.60
C ILE A 2 -14.26 2.91 -7.03
N ASP A 3 -13.39 3.91 -7.17
CA ASP A 3 -12.93 4.36 -8.49
C ASP A 3 -11.69 3.54 -8.92
N ARG A 4 -11.94 2.45 -9.64
CA ARG A 4 -10.90 1.51 -10.09
C ARG A 4 -9.85 2.16 -11.01
N LYS A 5 -10.19 3.24 -11.70
CA LYS A 5 -9.27 3.91 -12.63
C LYS A 5 -8.06 4.54 -11.92
N LYS A 6 -8.17 4.79 -10.62
CA LYS A 6 -7.07 5.31 -9.80
C LYS A 6 -6.03 4.26 -9.43
N PHE A 7 -6.31 2.98 -9.64
CA PHE A 7 -5.38 1.89 -9.32
C PHE A 7 -4.56 1.54 -10.56
N LYS A 8 -3.34 2.08 -10.64
CA LYS A 8 -2.43 1.89 -11.79
C LYS A 8 -1.42 0.76 -11.60
N HIS A 9 -1.34 0.22 -10.39
CA HIS A 9 -0.43 -0.86 -10.02
C HIS A 9 -1.23 -2.04 -9.45
N THR A 10 -0.97 -3.23 -9.97
CA THR A 10 -1.62 -4.48 -9.58
C THR A 10 -0.60 -5.61 -9.59
N ILE A 11 -0.69 -6.48 -8.59
CA ILE A 11 0.01 -7.76 -8.57
C ILE A 11 -0.99 -8.91 -8.50
N GLN A 12 -0.54 -10.11 -8.84
CA GLN A 12 -1.35 -11.32 -8.70
C GLN A 12 -0.84 -12.18 -7.55
N ILE A 13 -1.76 -12.67 -6.72
CA ILE A 13 -1.47 -13.59 -5.62
C ILE A 13 -2.37 -14.81 -5.75
N ARG A 14 -1.77 -16.00 -5.78
CA ARG A 14 -2.50 -17.26 -5.68
C ARG A 14 -2.65 -17.64 -4.21
N VAL A 15 -3.88 -17.89 -3.77
CA VAL A 15 -4.15 -18.31 -2.38
C VAL A 15 -3.53 -19.68 -2.12
N ARG A 16 -2.76 -19.78 -1.04
CA ARG A 16 -2.03 -20.99 -0.65
C ARG A 16 -2.79 -21.78 0.41
N ASN A 17 -2.54 -23.08 0.48
CA ASN A 17 -3.25 -23.98 1.39
C ASN A 17 -3.14 -23.57 2.87
N TYR A 18 -1.98 -23.09 3.31
CA TYR A 18 -1.75 -22.65 4.69
C TYR A 18 -2.35 -21.27 5.02
N GLU A 19 -2.94 -20.59 4.05
CA GLU A 19 -3.57 -19.28 4.25
C GLU A 19 -5.08 -19.39 4.54
N VAL A 20 -5.64 -20.60 4.38
CA VAL A 20 -7.05 -20.93 4.62
C VAL A 20 -7.22 -21.50 6.04
N ASP A 21 -8.23 -21.02 6.77
CA ASP A 21 -8.52 -21.49 8.13
C ASP A 21 -9.66 -22.53 8.18
N TRP A 22 -10.07 -22.90 9.40
CA TRP A 22 -11.11 -23.90 9.64
C TRP A 22 -12.50 -23.51 9.08
N GLN A 23 -12.72 -22.24 8.71
CA GLN A 23 -13.93 -21.76 8.07
C GLN A 23 -13.94 -22.06 6.56
N GLY A 24 -12.84 -22.60 6.01
CA GLY A 24 -12.73 -22.95 4.59
C GLY A 24 -12.47 -21.77 3.66
N ILE A 25 -12.13 -20.61 4.22
CA ILE A 25 -11.79 -19.37 3.50
C ILE A 25 -10.45 -18.83 4.00
N VAL A 26 -9.87 -17.87 3.26
CA VAL A 26 -8.65 -17.19 3.69
C VAL A 26 -8.85 -16.55 5.07
N HIS A 27 -7.93 -16.84 5.99
CA HIS A 27 -7.92 -16.23 7.32
C HIS A 27 -7.81 -14.70 7.21
N ASN A 28 -8.59 -13.96 7.99
CA ASN A 28 -8.71 -12.50 7.90
C ASN A 28 -7.35 -11.75 7.97
N GLY A 29 -6.39 -12.27 8.74
CA GLY A 29 -5.05 -11.71 8.89
C GLY A 29 -4.18 -11.82 7.63
N ASN A 30 -4.42 -12.81 6.76
CA ASN A 30 -3.62 -12.99 5.54
C ASN A 30 -3.89 -11.90 4.50
N TYR A 31 -5.08 -11.28 4.53
CA TYR A 31 -5.39 -10.13 3.69
C TYR A 31 -4.44 -8.95 3.93
N LEU A 32 -4.02 -8.71 5.19
CA LEU A 32 -3.03 -7.68 5.50
C LEU A 32 -1.69 -7.97 4.80
N LEU A 33 -1.27 -9.24 4.77
CA LEU A 33 -0.05 -9.67 4.10
C LEU A 33 -0.14 -9.52 2.58
N TYR A 34 -1.31 -9.78 2.00
CA TYR A 34 -1.54 -9.56 0.57
C TYR A 34 -1.42 -8.09 0.19
N PHE A 35 -2.05 -7.20 0.97
CA PHE A 35 -1.90 -5.75 0.76
C PHE A 35 -0.47 -5.29 1.01
N GLU A 36 0.25 -5.86 1.99
CA GLU A 36 1.66 -5.55 2.21
C GLU A 36 2.54 -5.93 1.03
N ALA A 37 2.37 -7.14 0.49
CA ALA A 37 3.08 -7.58 -0.71
C ALA A 37 2.86 -6.60 -1.87
N ALA A 38 1.62 -6.16 -2.09
CA ALA A 38 1.30 -5.20 -3.15
C ALA A 38 1.90 -3.81 -2.90
N ARG A 39 1.96 -3.32 -1.64
CA ARG A 39 2.65 -2.07 -1.29
C ARG A 39 4.16 -2.15 -1.55
N ILE A 40 4.80 -3.28 -1.23
CA ILE A 40 6.23 -3.48 -1.48
C ILE A 40 6.53 -3.49 -2.97
N GLU A 41 5.74 -4.20 -3.77
CA GLU A 41 5.89 -4.20 -5.23
C GLU A 41 5.58 -2.83 -5.84
N TYR A 42 4.61 -2.08 -5.30
CA TYR A 42 4.34 -0.70 -5.71
C TYR A 42 5.58 0.19 -5.51
N LEU A 43 6.23 0.11 -4.34
CA LEU A 43 7.44 0.90 -4.06
C LEU A 43 8.59 0.51 -5.00
N LYS A 44 8.78 -0.79 -5.24
CA LYS A 44 9.79 -1.26 -6.22
C LYS A 44 9.49 -0.77 -7.64
N HIS A 45 8.21 -0.74 -8.04
CA HIS A 45 7.79 -0.22 -9.33
C HIS A 45 8.15 1.26 -9.50
N LEU A 46 8.07 2.06 -8.43
CA LEU A 46 8.53 3.45 -8.41
C LEU A 46 10.07 3.61 -8.40
N GLY A 47 10.83 2.51 -8.41
CA GLY A 47 12.29 2.53 -8.30
C GLY A 47 12.81 2.78 -6.89
N VAL A 48 11.96 2.71 -5.87
CA VAL A 48 12.37 2.81 -4.46
C VAL A 48 13.10 1.52 -4.08
N LYS A 49 14.31 1.66 -3.54
CA LYS A 49 15.05 0.50 -3.00
C LYS A 49 14.39 0.05 -1.71
N VAL A 50 13.75 -1.11 -1.75
CA VAL A 50 13.16 -1.75 -0.57
C VAL A 50 14.04 -2.93 -0.18
N ASP A 51 15.11 -2.66 0.56
CA ASP A 51 16.00 -3.66 1.12
C ASP A 51 16.22 -3.41 2.63
N MET A 52 16.72 -4.42 3.33
CA MET A 52 16.91 -4.35 4.78
C MET A 52 17.84 -3.21 5.22
N LYS A 53 18.76 -2.77 4.35
CA LYS A 53 19.69 -1.66 4.63
C LYS A 53 19.05 -0.30 4.35
N SER A 54 18.23 -0.17 3.31
CA SER A 54 17.53 1.07 2.98
C SER A 54 16.45 1.42 4.01
N ILE A 55 15.72 0.40 4.50
CA ILE A 55 14.72 0.52 5.58
C ILE A 55 15.35 0.98 6.90
N GLN A 56 16.63 0.67 7.13
CA GLN A 56 17.36 1.06 8.34
C GLN A 56 18.12 2.40 8.19
N GLY A 57 18.40 2.86 6.96
CA GLY A 57 19.36 3.94 6.70
C GLY A 57 18.77 5.31 6.41
N GLU A 58 17.76 5.41 5.53
CA GLU A 58 17.29 6.71 5.00
C GLU A 58 15.97 7.18 5.62
N GLY A 59 15.16 6.24 6.10
CA GLY A 59 13.87 6.50 6.74
C GLY A 59 13.19 5.20 7.15
N LYS A 60 12.66 5.17 8.38
CA LYS A 60 11.91 4.03 8.89
C LYS A 60 10.43 4.29 8.65
N VAL A 61 9.81 3.52 7.76
CA VAL A 61 8.36 3.59 7.49
C VAL A 61 7.63 2.64 8.41
N VAL A 62 6.64 3.13 9.17
CA VAL A 62 5.87 2.33 10.12
C VAL A 62 4.38 2.43 9.80
N LEU A 63 3.72 1.27 9.70
CA LEU A 63 2.26 1.18 9.64
C LEU A 63 1.67 1.49 11.03
N VAL A 64 0.87 2.56 11.13
CA VAL A 64 0.29 3.02 12.41
C VAL A 64 -1.20 2.78 12.52
N ARG A 65 -1.89 2.59 11.39
CA ARG A 65 -3.32 2.26 11.32
C ARG A 65 -3.60 1.52 10.03
N ASN A 66 -4.41 0.49 10.11
CA ASN A 66 -4.82 -0.27 8.95
C ASN A 66 -6.31 -0.63 9.07
N GLU A 67 -7.07 -0.26 8.07
CA GLU A 67 -8.49 -0.61 7.93
C GLU A 67 -8.64 -1.61 6.79
N ILE A 68 -9.45 -2.64 7.01
CA ILE A 68 -9.82 -3.62 5.99
C ILE A 68 -11.31 -3.88 6.09
N ASP A 69 -12.01 -3.69 4.98
CA ASP A 69 -13.36 -4.19 4.78
C ASP A 69 -13.29 -5.49 3.98
N TYR A 70 -13.91 -6.55 4.51
CA TYR A 70 -14.01 -7.86 3.86
C TYR A 70 -15.38 -7.96 3.18
N GLU A 71 -15.40 -8.05 1.86
CA GLU A 71 -16.61 -7.94 1.03
C GLU A 71 -17.04 -9.30 0.47
N SER A 72 -16.07 -10.18 0.14
CA SER A 72 -16.32 -11.54 -0.32
C SER A 72 -15.15 -12.44 0.09
N PRO A 73 -15.40 -13.71 0.47
CA PRO A 73 -14.32 -14.62 0.83
C PRO A 73 -13.45 -14.99 -0.39
N ALA A 74 -12.17 -15.21 -0.13
CA ALA A 74 -11.26 -15.88 -1.04
C ALA A 74 -11.08 -17.36 -0.61
N TYR A 75 -10.90 -18.24 -1.58
CA TYR A 75 -10.77 -19.69 -1.38
C TYR A 75 -9.41 -20.20 -1.84
N PHE A 76 -9.06 -21.40 -1.39
CA PHE A 76 -7.85 -22.10 -1.82
C PHE A 76 -7.74 -22.13 -3.35
N ASP A 77 -6.53 -21.88 -3.85
CA ASP A 77 -6.18 -21.88 -5.27
C ASP A 77 -6.88 -20.81 -6.13
N GLU A 78 -7.63 -19.85 -5.55
CA GLU A 78 -8.10 -18.68 -6.29
C GLU A 78 -6.93 -17.72 -6.63
N LEU A 79 -6.98 -17.15 -7.84
CA LEU A 79 -6.09 -16.06 -8.24
C LEU A 79 -6.72 -14.73 -7.86
N LEU A 80 -6.00 -13.95 -7.06
CA LEU A 80 -6.39 -12.64 -6.59
C LEU A 80 -5.59 -11.56 -7.31
N GLU A 81 -6.26 -10.50 -7.72
CA GLU A 81 -5.68 -9.27 -8.23
C GLU A 81 -5.63 -8.25 -7.09
N VAL A 82 -4.42 -7.94 -6.62
CA VAL A 82 -4.21 -7.02 -5.51
C VAL A 82 -3.68 -5.71 -6.09
N SER A 83 -4.56 -4.72 -6.15
CA SER A 83 -4.25 -3.40 -6.68
C SER A 83 -3.92 -2.44 -5.54
N THR A 84 -2.97 -1.53 -5.78
CA THR A 84 -2.48 -0.60 -4.75
C THR A 84 -2.17 0.76 -5.35
N ARG A 85 -2.41 1.81 -4.56
CA ARG A 85 -2.12 3.19 -4.93
C ARG A 85 -1.72 4.04 -3.72
N MET A 86 -1.03 5.14 -3.94
CA MET A 86 -0.85 6.19 -2.93
C MET A 86 -2.06 7.12 -2.94
N SER A 87 -2.72 7.29 -1.79
CA SER A 87 -3.90 8.16 -1.65
C SER A 87 -3.50 9.61 -1.37
N PHE A 88 -2.65 9.81 -0.35
CA PHE A 88 -2.11 11.12 -0.01
C PHE A 88 -0.73 11.01 0.61
N ILE A 89 0.04 12.11 0.53
CA ILE A 89 1.27 12.34 1.28
C ILE A 89 1.18 13.69 2.01
N ARG A 90 1.27 13.67 3.34
CA ARG A 90 1.39 14.86 4.21
C ARG A 90 2.86 15.14 4.51
N ASP A 91 3.18 15.91 5.56
CA ASP A 91 4.57 16.22 5.94
C ASP A 91 5.36 14.95 6.30
N SER A 92 4.95 14.23 7.34
CA SER A 92 5.64 13.03 7.86
C SER A 92 4.82 11.74 7.77
N SER A 93 3.69 11.75 7.05
CA SER A 93 2.78 10.60 6.95
C SER A 93 2.17 10.48 5.56
N PHE A 94 1.72 9.29 5.21
CA PHE A 94 1.03 9.01 3.96
C PHE A 94 0.03 7.87 4.16
N ALA A 95 -0.91 7.74 3.23
CA ALA A 95 -1.82 6.61 3.19
C ALA A 95 -1.79 5.92 1.83
N MET A 96 -1.84 4.59 1.87
CA MET A 96 -1.97 3.75 0.68
C MET A 96 -3.33 3.07 0.72
N GLU A 97 -4.00 3.04 -0.44
CA GLU A 97 -5.25 2.31 -0.62
C GLU A 97 -4.98 1.02 -1.38
N GLY A 98 -5.71 -0.02 -1.02
CA GLY A 98 -5.64 -1.33 -1.66
C GLY A 98 -7.02 -1.89 -1.95
N ILE A 99 -7.14 -2.62 -3.05
CA ILE A 99 -8.30 -3.48 -3.34
C ILE A 99 -7.83 -4.86 -3.75
N ILE A 100 -8.59 -5.88 -3.36
CA ILE A 100 -8.41 -7.26 -3.79
C ILE A 100 -9.64 -7.66 -4.57
N GLU A 101 -9.42 -8.12 -5.79
CA GLU A 101 -10.47 -8.61 -6.68
C GLU A 101 -10.16 -10.02 -7.15
N LYS A 102 -11.18 -10.74 -7.59
CA LYS A 102 -11.05 -12.06 -8.22
C LYS A 102 -11.95 -12.16 -9.45
N ASN A 103 -11.72 -13.20 -10.25
CA ASN A 103 -12.41 -13.42 -11.53
C ASN A 103 -12.20 -12.24 -12.51
N GLY A 104 -10.98 -11.71 -12.60
CA GLY A 104 -10.65 -10.61 -13.52
C GLY A 104 -11.34 -9.28 -13.17
N GLY A 105 -11.42 -8.93 -11.88
CA GLY A 105 -12.00 -7.68 -11.42
C GLY A 105 -13.53 -7.69 -11.20
N GLU A 106 -14.21 -8.81 -11.43
CA GLU A 106 -15.68 -8.89 -11.29
C GLU A 106 -16.14 -8.87 -9.83
N ILE A 107 -15.41 -9.55 -8.94
CA ILE A 107 -15.78 -9.72 -7.54
C ILE A 107 -14.79 -8.97 -6.65
N LEU A 108 -15.28 -7.98 -5.91
CA LEU A 108 -14.52 -7.35 -4.84
C LEU A 108 -14.45 -8.29 -3.63
N VAL A 109 -13.22 -8.61 -3.22
CA VAL A 109 -12.94 -9.51 -2.09
C VAL A 109 -12.69 -8.70 -0.82
N ALA A 110 -11.82 -7.68 -0.91
CA ALA A 110 -11.52 -6.80 0.21
C ALA A 110 -11.04 -5.43 -0.26
N ARG A 111 -11.17 -4.41 0.59
CA ARG A 111 -10.52 -3.10 0.40
C ARG A 111 -9.81 -2.66 1.67
N ASN A 112 -8.80 -1.83 1.50
CA ASN A 112 -7.86 -1.47 2.55
C ASN A 112 -7.45 0.00 2.48
N VAL A 113 -7.29 0.63 3.65
CA VAL A 113 -6.53 1.88 3.80
C VAL A 113 -5.45 1.66 4.86
N ALA A 114 -4.20 1.86 4.47
CA ALA A 114 -3.02 1.67 5.30
C ALA A 114 -2.29 3.01 5.53
N TYR A 115 -2.31 3.49 6.77
CA TYR A 115 -1.67 4.74 7.18
C TYR A 115 -0.27 4.50 7.72
N HIS A 116 0.69 5.23 7.17
CA HIS A 116 2.09 5.10 7.51
C HIS A 116 2.67 6.43 8.01
N VAL A 117 3.64 6.32 8.91
CA VAL A 117 4.46 7.44 9.38
C VAL A 117 5.90 7.18 8.98
N TRP A 118 6.54 8.23 8.47
CA TRP A 118 7.95 8.26 8.15
C TRP A 118 8.73 8.75 9.37
N LEU A 119 9.59 7.88 9.92
CA LEU A 119 10.37 8.15 11.11
C LEU A 119 11.84 8.33 10.78
N ASP A 120 12.51 9.16 11.58
CA ASP A 120 13.96 9.16 11.67
C ASP A 120 14.43 7.85 12.34
N PRO A 121 15.27 7.04 11.69
CA PRO A 121 15.64 5.71 12.18
C PRO A 121 16.52 5.74 13.44
N ARG A 122 17.08 6.89 13.82
CA ARG A 122 17.91 7.05 15.03
C ARG A 122 17.10 7.48 16.24
N THR A 123 16.02 8.24 16.03
CA THR A 123 15.24 8.85 17.12
C THR A 123 13.82 8.31 17.25
N ASP A 124 13.34 7.52 16.27
CA ASP A 124 11.95 7.05 16.16
C ASP A 124 10.91 8.19 16.19
N ARG A 125 11.33 9.42 15.87
CA ARG A 125 10.44 10.59 15.75
C ARG A 125 10.01 10.81 14.30
N PRO A 126 8.81 11.38 14.06
CA PRO A 126 8.38 11.77 12.73
C PRO A 126 9.41 12.65 12.03
N LYS A 127 9.70 12.32 10.78
CA LYS A 127 10.61 13.06 9.89
C LYS A 127 9.86 13.43 8.62
N THR A 128 10.09 14.64 8.11
CA THR A 128 9.53 15.08 6.83
C THR A 128 9.93 14.13 5.70
N ILE A 129 8.93 13.75 4.91
CA ILE A 129 9.11 12.94 3.71
C ILE A 129 9.78 13.81 2.64
N GLY A 130 10.90 13.33 2.11
CA GLY A 130 11.71 14.08 1.15
C GLY A 130 11.03 14.28 -0.20
N ASP A 131 11.34 15.40 -0.85
CA ASP A 131 10.72 15.80 -2.12
C ASP A 131 10.99 14.82 -3.27
N ASP A 132 12.10 14.08 -3.24
CA ASP A 132 12.41 13.10 -4.28
C ASP A 132 11.40 11.95 -4.27
N PHE A 133 11.00 11.48 -3.08
CA PHE A 133 9.93 10.48 -2.96
C PHE A 133 8.59 11.06 -3.42
N ARG A 134 8.27 12.30 -3.05
CA ARG A 134 7.05 12.98 -3.51
C ARG A 134 7.00 13.10 -5.03
N LYS A 135 8.12 13.43 -5.68
CA LYS A 135 8.23 13.52 -7.15
C LYS A 135 8.02 12.16 -7.82
N LEU A 136 8.60 11.08 -7.27
CA LEU A 136 8.39 9.72 -7.78
C LEU A 136 6.91 9.34 -7.73
N VAL A 137 6.25 9.57 -6.60
CA VAL A 137 4.82 9.31 -6.46
C VAL A 137 4.01 10.20 -7.38
N GLN A 138 4.31 11.50 -7.45
CA GLN A 138 3.61 12.46 -8.33
C GLN A 138 3.69 12.05 -9.80
N ALA A 139 4.85 11.55 -10.26
CA ALA A 139 5.05 11.10 -11.63
C ALA A 139 4.17 9.88 -11.97
N PHE A 140 3.99 8.95 -11.02
CA PHE A 140 3.17 7.75 -11.22
C PHE A 140 1.67 8.00 -11.02
N GLU A 141 1.31 8.61 -9.89
CA GLU A 141 -0.08 8.84 -9.49
C GLU A 141 -0.71 10.02 -10.22
N SER A 142 0.07 10.95 -10.75
CA SER A 142 -0.47 12.17 -11.38
C SER A 142 -1.44 12.89 -10.42
N THR A 143 -2.63 13.32 -10.88
CA THR A 143 -3.61 14.00 -10.04
C THR A 143 -4.38 13.09 -9.08
N ASP A 144 -4.11 11.78 -9.08
CA ASP A 144 -4.86 10.85 -8.25
C ASP A 144 -4.39 10.88 -6.78
N CYS A 145 -3.16 11.34 -6.50
CA CYS A 145 -2.61 11.44 -5.14
C CYS A 145 -2.56 12.89 -4.64
N GLU A 146 -3.06 13.14 -3.43
CA GLU A 146 -2.97 14.44 -2.77
C GLU A 146 -1.61 14.61 -2.09
N ILE A 147 -0.74 15.48 -2.62
CA ILE A 147 0.61 15.67 -2.09
C ILE A 147 0.74 17.07 -1.46
N SER A 148 1.03 17.10 -0.17
CA SER A 148 1.48 18.31 0.53
C SER A 148 2.95 18.55 0.21
N TRP A 149 3.28 19.67 -0.42
CA TRP A 149 4.67 20.05 -0.64
C TRP A 149 5.14 20.92 0.52
N THR A 150 6.38 20.70 0.97
CA THR A 150 7.03 21.63 1.90
C THR A 150 7.08 22.98 1.18
N SER A 151 6.39 23.98 1.71
CA SER A 151 6.39 25.31 1.10
C SER A 151 7.85 25.76 0.93
N MET A 152 8.28 25.98 -0.32
CA MET A 152 9.31 26.99 -0.56
C MET A 152 8.76 28.24 0.11
N ASN A 153 9.44 28.77 1.13
CA ASN A 153 9.23 30.13 1.58
C ASN A 153 9.48 31.00 0.33
N VAL A 154 8.40 31.38 -0.35
CA VAL A 154 8.43 32.43 -1.36
C VAL A 154 8.58 33.71 -0.55
N TRP A 155 9.80 34.26 -0.57
CA TRP A 155 10.10 35.61 -0.10
C TRP A 155 9.37 36.64 -0.96
#